data_AF-A0A932QKI0-F1
#
_entry.id   AF-A0A932QKI0-F1
#
_cell.length_a   1.000
_cell.length_b   1.000
_cell.length_c   1.000
_cell.angle_alpha   90.00
_cell.angle_beta   90.00
_cell.angle_gamma   90.00
#
_symmetry.space_group_name_H-M   'P 1'
#
loop_
_entity.id
_entity.type
_entity.pdbx_description
1 polymer ?
#
loop_
_entity_poly.entity_id
_entity_poly.type
_entity_poly.pdbx_seq_one_letter_code
_entity_poly.pdbx_strand_id
1 'polypeptide(L)'
;MVLSWDSPGTADGQFGPNGPEGITVDSEGRVYVADTMNNRVQVFDSNGTFLIKWGTTGTGPGEFRRAEDVTVDSNGYNSVSDGSNNRIQKFGYLPTPTNHSTWGHLKSLYR
;
A
#
# COMPACT_ATOMS: atom_id res chain seq x y z
N MET A 1 -0.67 0.06 26.07
CA MET A 1 -0.20 1.24 25.31
C MET A 1 -0.93 1.24 23.98
N VAL A 2 -1.45 2.38 23.54
CA VAL A 2 -2.06 2.54 22.21
C VAL A 2 -1.17 3.50 21.45
N LEU A 3 -0.76 3.13 20.24
CA LEU A 3 -0.03 3.99 19.31
C LEU A 3 -1.02 4.41 18.22
N SER A 4 -1.04 5.70 17.91
CA SER A 4 -1.70 6.26 16.73
C SER A 4 -0.65 7.04 15.95
N TRP A 5 -0.53 6.76 14.66
CA TRP A 5 0.37 7.49 13.77
C TRP A 5 -0.43 8.07 12.60
N ASP A 6 0.19 9.00 11.89
CA ASP A 6 -0.32 9.75 10.72
C ASP A 6 -1.39 10.83 10.97
N SER A 7 -1.67 11.59 9.90
CA SER A 7 -2.64 12.69 9.85
C SER A 7 -3.47 12.64 8.56
N PRO A 8 -4.62 13.34 8.48
CA PRO A 8 -5.32 13.52 7.21
C PRO A 8 -4.44 14.21 6.17
N GLY A 9 -4.53 13.77 4.91
CA GLY A 9 -3.84 14.40 3.78
C GLY A 9 -3.45 13.42 2.68
N THR A 10 -2.54 13.86 1.81
CA THR A 10 -2.12 13.14 0.60
C THR A 10 -0.62 12.85 0.57
N ALA A 11 0.14 13.33 1.56
CA ALA A 11 1.57 13.06 1.68
C ALA A 11 1.82 11.59 2.11
N ASP A 12 3.09 11.17 2.09
CA ASP A 12 3.51 9.89 2.65
C ASP A 12 3.23 9.89 4.17
N GLY A 13 2.65 8.80 4.68
CA GLY A 13 2.20 8.76 6.08
C GLY A 13 1.02 9.70 6.35
N GLN A 14 0.15 9.89 5.36
CA GLN A 14 -1.13 10.56 5.55
C GLN A 14 -2.24 9.79 4.88
N PHE A 15 -3.45 9.86 5.42
CA PHE A 15 -4.62 9.19 4.85
C PHE A 15 -5.62 10.19 4.30
N GLY A 16 -6.26 9.82 3.20
CA GLY A 16 -7.28 10.65 2.56
C GLY A 16 -8.50 10.87 3.47
N PRO A 17 -9.39 11.81 3.08
CA PRO A 17 -10.70 11.93 3.73
C PRO A 17 -11.44 10.60 3.68
N ASN A 18 -12.35 10.34 4.63
CA ASN A 18 -13.03 9.04 4.81
C ASN A 18 -12.11 7.86 5.20
N GLY A 19 -10.85 8.14 5.50
CA GLY A 19 -9.95 7.25 6.22
C GLY A 19 -9.44 6.04 5.42
N PRO A 20 -8.46 5.33 5.97
CA PRO A 20 -8.12 4.00 5.47
C PRO A 20 -9.25 3.02 5.77
N GLU A 21 -9.54 2.11 4.82
CA GLU A 21 -10.60 1.11 4.98
C GLU A 21 -10.02 -0.26 5.40
N GLY A 22 -9.15 -0.86 4.57
CA GLY A 22 -8.55 -2.17 4.83
C GLY A 22 -7.11 -2.13 5.33
N ILE A 23 -6.74 -3.14 6.12
CA ILE A 23 -5.43 -3.27 6.75
C ILE A 23 -5.03 -4.75 6.89
N THR A 24 -3.75 -5.04 6.65
CA THR A 24 -3.16 -6.36 6.94
C THR A 24 -1.73 -6.24 7.41
N VAL A 25 -1.19 -7.32 7.97
CA VAL A 25 0.18 -7.40 8.47
C VAL A 25 0.84 -8.66 7.93
N ASP A 26 2.07 -8.56 7.47
CA ASP A 26 2.83 -9.72 7.00
C ASP A 26 3.69 -10.37 8.11
N SER A 27 4.42 -11.43 7.76
CA SER A 27 5.29 -12.14 8.70
C SER A 27 6.50 -11.35 9.19
N GLU A 28 6.85 -10.24 8.54
CA GLU A 28 7.92 -9.32 8.96
C GLU A 28 7.39 -8.21 9.88
N GLY A 29 6.08 -8.16 10.12
CA GLY A 29 5.44 -7.13 10.93
C GLY A 29 5.20 -5.83 10.17
N ARG A 30 5.29 -5.83 8.84
CA ARG A 30 4.94 -4.67 8.01
C ARG A 30 3.43 -4.52 7.93
N VAL A 31 2.95 -3.29 8.10
CA VAL A 31 1.52 -2.95 8.10
C VAL A 31 1.16 -2.37 6.75
N TYR A 32 0.26 -3.04 6.03
CA TYR A 32 -0.25 -2.63 4.72
C TYR A 32 -1.63 -2.01 4.91
N VAL A 33 -1.84 -0.81 4.37
CA VAL A 33 -3.08 -0.05 4.57
C VAL A 33 -3.61 0.44 3.23
N ALA A 34 -4.88 0.16 2.96
CA ALA A 34 -5.60 0.68 1.81
C ALA A 34 -6.05 2.13 2.11
N ASP A 35 -5.40 3.10 1.46
CA ASP A 35 -5.70 4.53 1.57
C ASP A 35 -6.69 4.91 0.46
N THR A 36 -7.95 4.57 0.74
CA THR A 36 -8.98 4.40 -0.27
C THR A 36 -9.24 5.64 -1.12
N MET A 37 -9.33 6.81 -0.48
CA MET A 37 -9.60 8.06 -1.22
C MET A 37 -8.37 8.64 -1.91
N ASN A 38 -7.16 8.23 -1.51
CA ASN A 38 -5.94 8.55 -2.25
C ASN A 38 -5.62 7.51 -3.34
N ASN A 39 -6.46 6.47 -3.52
CA ASN A 39 -6.32 5.43 -4.54
C ASN A 39 -4.94 4.77 -4.52
N ARG A 40 -4.47 4.42 -3.32
CA ARG A 40 -3.15 3.83 -3.10
C ARG A 40 -3.15 2.85 -1.93
N VAL A 41 -2.10 2.06 -1.85
CA VAL A 41 -1.74 1.29 -0.64
C VAL A 41 -0.47 1.89 -0.06
N GLN A 42 -0.43 2.05 1.25
CA GLN A 42 0.75 2.46 2.00
C GLN A 42 1.23 1.33 2.90
N VAL A 43 2.54 1.24 3.12
CA VAL A 43 3.16 0.23 3.96
C VAL A 43 4.03 0.90 5.01
N PHE A 44 3.91 0.41 6.24
CA PHE A 44 4.62 0.91 7.40
C PHE A 44 5.39 -0.22 8.08
N ASP A 45 6.44 0.13 8.84
CA ASP A 45 7.04 -0.81 9.77
C ASP A 45 6.15 -1.01 11.02
N SER A 46 6.57 -1.90 11.91
CA SER A 46 5.85 -2.21 13.15
C SER A 46 5.81 -1.05 14.16
N ASN A 47 6.59 0.01 13.93
CA ASN A 47 6.58 1.25 14.73
C ASN A 47 5.71 2.36 14.10
N GLY A 48 5.09 2.11 12.94
CA GLY A 48 4.30 3.11 12.21
C GLY A 48 5.13 4.03 11.31
N THR A 49 6.40 3.72 11.05
CA THR A 49 7.23 4.48 10.11
C THR A 49 6.82 4.14 8.69
N PHE A 50 6.49 5.16 7.88
CA PHE A 50 6.22 4.97 6.45
C PHE A 50 7.43 4.34 5.73
N LEU A 51 7.18 3.28 4.97
CA LEU A 51 8.18 2.58 4.17
C LEU A 51 8.01 2.85 2.68
N ILE A 52 6.80 2.61 2.17
CA ILE A 52 6.50 2.71 0.74
C ILE A 52 5.02 2.88 0.47
N LYS A 53 4.70 3.35 -0.74
CA LYS A 53 3.37 3.29 -1.34
C LYS A 53 3.41 2.87 -2.80
N TRP A 54 2.28 2.37 -3.29
CA TRP A 54 1.99 2.23 -4.72
C TRP A 54 0.51 2.48 -4.97
N GLY A 55 0.16 2.73 -6.23
CA GLY A 55 -1.19 3.12 -6.61
C GLY A 55 -1.30 4.59 -6.96
N THR A 56 -2.05 4.84 -8.03
CA THR A 56 -2.55 6.17 -8.44
C THR A 56 -3.97 6.02 -8.94
N THR A 57 -4.74 7.10 -8.97
CA THR A 57 -6.09 7.08 -9.54
C THR A 57 -6.08 6.65 -11.01
N GLY A 58 -6.88 5.63 -11.37
CA GLY A 58 -7.00 5.19 -12.76
C GLY A 58 -7.57 3.79 -12.93
N THR A 59 -7.46 3.24 -14.13
CA THR A 59 -8.08 1.95 -14.53
C THR A 59 -7.06 0.95 -15.08
N GLY A 60 -5.80 1.36 -15.26
CA GLY A 60 -4.71 0.51 -15.72
C GLY A 60 -4.11 -0.37 -14.62
N PRO A 61 -3.19 -1.29 -14.96
CA PRO A 61 -2.44 -2.06 -13.98
C PRO A 61 -1.68 -1.15 -13.01
N GLY A 62 -1.82 -1.42 -11.71
CA GLY A 62 -1.23 -0.60 -10.65
C GLY A 62 -1.94 0.72 -10.38
N GLU A 63 -3.02 1.03 -11.09
CA GLU A 63 -3.91 2.15 -10.81
C GLU A 63 -5.19 1.66 -10.12
N PHE A 64 -5.78 2.47 -9.24
CA PHE A 64 -6.98 2.12 -8.50
C PHE A 64 -8.09 3.17 -8.67
N ARG A 65 -9.33 2.72 -8.52
CA ARG A 65 -10.46 3.58 -8.12
C ARG A 65 -11.11 2.92 -6.93
N ARG A 66 -10.87 3.50 -5.75
CA ARG A 66 -11.31 2.99 -4.45
C ARG A 66 -10.61 1.68 -4.11
N ALA A 67 -9.33 1.79 -3.73
CA ALA A 67 -8.59 0.69 -3.12
C ALA A 67 -9.16 0.44 -1.72
N GLU A 68 -9.97 -0.61 -1.53
CA GLU A 68 -10.75 -0.78 -0.30
C GLU A 68 -10.04 -1.68 0.72
N ASP A 69 -9.51 -2.81 0.27
CA ASP A 69 -8.87 -3.79 1.13
C ASP A 69 -7.58 -4.34 0.51
N VAL A 70 -6.68 -4.81 1.38
CA VAL A 70 -5.38 -5.38 1.02
C VAL A 70 -5.12 -6.64 1.82
N THR A 71 -4.76 -7.72 1.13
CA THR A 71 -4.31 -8.96 1.74
C THR A 71 -2.89 -9.28 1.29
N VAL A 72 -2.12 -9.96 2.13
CA VAL A 72 -0.76 -10.41 1.88
C VAL A 72 -0.63 -11.89 2.21
N ASP A 73 0.01 -12.67 1.35
CA ASP A 73 0.28 -14.09 1.58
C ASP A 73 1.62 -14.33 2.27
N SER A 74 1.91 -15.57 2.66
CA SER A 74 3.15 -15.94 3.34
C SER A 74 4.41 -15.78 2.48
N ASN A 75 4.26 -15.58 1.17
CA ASN A 75 5.35 -15.31 0.23
C ASN A 75 5.47 -13.80 -0.06
N GLY A 76 4.66 -12.97 0.61
CA GLY A 76 4.61 -11.52 0.47
C GLY A 76 4.00 -11.02 -0.85
N TYR A 77 3.30 -11.87 -1.61
CA TYR A 77 2.41 -11.37 -2.66
C TYR A 77 1.22 -10.72 -2.00
N ASN A 78 0.75 -9.62 -2.58
CA ASN A 78 -0.41 -8.90 -2.07
C ASN A 78 -1.50 -8.78 -3.13
N SER A 79 -2.75 -8.70 -2.68
CA SER A 79 -3.91 -8.46 -3.52
C SER A 79 -4.72 -7.31 -2.96
N VAL A 80 -5.16 -6.42 -3.83
CA VAL A 80 -5.90 -5.21 -3.46
C VAL A 80 -7.25 -5.24 -4.17
N SER A 81 -8.33 -5.00 -3.43
CA SER A 81 -9.64 -4.79 -4.03
C SER A 81 -9.71 -3.41 -4.68
N ASP A 82 -9.98 -3.38 -5.98
CA ASP A 82 -10.09 -2.16 -6.78
C ASP A 82 -11.56 -1.91 -7.08
N GLY A 83 -12.27 -1.44 -6.04
CA GLY A 83 -13.72 -1.58 -5.89
C GLY A 83 -14.51 -0.93 -7.01
N SER A 84 -14.18 0.30 -7.39
CA SER A 84 -14.89 1.01 -8.48
C SER A 84 -14.47 0.56 -9.88
N ASN A 85 -13.39 -0.21 -10.00
CA ASN A 85 -12.99 -0.85 -11.25
C ASN A 85 -13.50 -2.31 -11.35
N ASN A 86 -14.26 -2.81 -10.37
CA ASN A 86 -14.85 -4.15 -10.35
C ASN A 86 -13.82 -5.28 -10.55
N ARG A 87 -12.63 -5.14 -9.96
CA ARG A 87 -11.55 -6.13 -10.09
C ARG A 87 -10.73 -6.28 -8.81
N ILE A 88 -9.91 -7.32 -8.79
CA ILE A 88 -8.81 -7.48 -7.85
C ILE A 88 -7.50 -7.34 -8.62
N GLN A 89 -6.53 -6.63 -8.06
CA GLN A 89 -5.17 -6.59 -8.60
C GLN A 89 -4.21 -7.31 -7.67
N LYS A 90 -3.43 -8.25 -8.21
CA LYS A 90 -2.37 -8.96 -7.50
C LYS A 90 -1.02 -8.37 -7.85
N PHE A 91 -0.20 -8.10 -6.85
CA PHE A 91 1.13 -7.55 -7.00
C PHE A 91 2.16 -8.57 -6.54
N GLY A 92 3.31 -8.53 -7.23
CA GLY A 92 4.48 -9.32 -6.85
C GLY A 92 4.99 -8.94 -5.46
N TYR A 93 5.89 -9.78 -4.94
CA TYR A 93 6.65 -9.45 -3.74
C TYR A 93 7.26 -8.05 -3.86
N LEU A 94 7.02 -7.22 -2.86
CA LEU A 94 7.71 -5.93 -2.73
C LEU A 94 8.98 -6.19 -1.92
N PRO A 95 10.17 -6.25 -2.56
CA PRO A 95 11.40 -6.33 -1.80
C PRO A 95 11.52 -5.08 -0.95
N THR A 96 11.60 -5.27 0.36
CA THR A 96 11.93 -4.23 1.32
C THR A 96 13.29 -3.64 0.92
N PRO A 97 13.38 -2.34 0.61
CA PRO A 97 14.67 -1.69 0.50
C PRO A 97 15.23 -1.64 1.91
N THR A 98 16.23 -2.47 2.19
CA THR A 98 17.00 -2.35 3.43
C THR A 98 17.84 -1.07 3.48
N ASN A 99 17.85 -0.29 2.38
CA ASN A 99 18.50 1.03 2.29
C ASN A 99 17.75 1.96 1.31
N HIS A 100 17.62 3.24 1.68
CA HIS A 100 16.93 4.32 0.95
C HIS A 100 17.48 4.64 -0.47
N SER A 101 18.36 3.84 -1.07
CA SER A 101 19.09 4.17 -2.31
C SER A 101 18.80 3.32 -3.54
N THR A 102 18.00 2.25 -3.46
CA THR A 102 17.87 1.28 -4.58
C THR A 102 16.67 1.50 -5.52
N TRP A 103 15.84 2.52 -5.31
CA TRP A 103 14.64 2.76 -6.13
C TRP A 103 14.90 3.32 -7.55
N GLY A 104 16.15 3.64 -7.89
CA GLY A 104 16.51 4.09 -9.24
C GLY A 104 16.46 3.00 -10.32
N HIS A 105 16.55 1.71 -9.94
CA HIS A 105 16.81 0.61 -10.90
C HIS A 105 15.65 -0.37 -11.13
N LEU A 106 14.54 -0.29 -10.39
CA LEU A 106 13.48 -1.32 -10.44
C LEU A 106 12.23 -0.94 -11.23
N LYS A 107 12.24 0.16 -11.99
CA LYS A 107 11.11 0.56 -12.85
C LYS A 107 10.76 -0.45 -13.97
N SER A 108 11.58 -1.48 -14.20
CA SER A 108 11.32 -2.49 -15.25
C SER A 108 10.75 -3.82 -14.77
N LEU A 109 10.53 -4.04 -13.47
CA LEU A 109 10.00 -5.31 -12.96
C LEU A 109 8.50 -5.31 -12.66
N TYR A 110 7.79 -4.23 -13.00
CA TYR A 110 6.36 -4.08 -12.78
C TYR A 110 5.59 -3.70 -14.07
N ARG A 111 5.97 -4.30 -15.20
CA ARG A 111 5.10 -4.42 -16.38
C ARG A 111 4.59 -5.84 -16.49
#